data_AF-A0A0G0E692-F1
#
_entry.id   AF-A0A0G0E692-F1
#
_cell.length_a   1.000
_cell.length_b   1.000
_cell.length_c   1.000
_cell.angle_alpha   90.00
_cell.angle_beta   90.00
_cell.angle_gamma   90.00
#
_symmetry.space_group_name_H-M   'P 1'
#
loop_
_entity.id
_entity.type
_entity.pdbx_description
1 polymer ?
#
loop_
_entity_poly.entity_id
_entity_poly.type
_entity_poly.pdbx_seq_one_letter_code
_entity_poly.pdbx_strand_id
1 'polypeptide(L)'
;MKLSIICKTTEWQVEKLKEAAADFSFDLEVRDISSKKEIENLGDIILWRSSSLGSGSKRKSVMEEIMKSRILINKCLAIFPNATNKFFQQEYVRKSTNTVNTIDSFLFETKEDLLRAIINERIKFPFIQKPVKGSKGEGVELIGNKDELEKKIVSTKGNVYQNFIKNSGDYRVFMMGGKVLGVMKRIAKDGGFLNNISKGGSALHITDPDILKPLHHIGSTVASIFKLTLCGVDVIYDENQKRYFFLEVNTVPQWKGFQAATGVDVAKEILLHCQELMKRGKNDTRKCVLDFYNSNVEFLWDKKFHYFSRMYLWNKEEFYRAGLDKLKSFYLGKSDYELESNLRNIFLKTREHGEKMVAREERMVIFKKYNKLENFLGILFKYLFALSLYEKDVKNEISKLVSDNDLLQLKTDLENDDEALRILSTHAINYFYLVREYLGSSCIIDIKKLYKIGKFYQDEGGEQALTLQIYFYTHCIIGASGFYSHEIPLEEIPIYKKMLDFMDELIMEKYDDISLDNKFEFLVCAKLCNYSASSEKNIFEEAGRSFSFDGNFLVDTLNKKTSPDARNSFAGSEHRNVLYLMASSPYIGK
;
A
#
# COMPACT_ATOMS: atom_id res chain seq x y z
N MET A 1 6.15 30.68 -1.30
CA MET A 1 6.48 29.57 -0.38
C MET A 1 7.95 29.25 -0.54
N LYS A 2 8.74 29.08 0.54
CA LYS A 2 10.20 28.93 0.40
C LYS A 2 10.62 27.45 0.42
N LEU A 3 11.26 27.00 -0.66
CA LEU A 3 11.81 25.64 -0.83
C LEU A 3 13.32 25.71 -0.92
N SER A 4 14.03 25.03 -0.02
CA SER A 4 15.49 24.91 -0.13
C SER A 4 15.87 23.52 -0.65
N ILE A 5 16.66 23.48 -1.72
CA ILE A 5 17.29 22.27 -2.24
C ILE A 5 18.70 22.19 -1.71
N ILE A 6 18.99 21.15 -0.91
CA ILE A 6 20.34 20.88 -0.42
C ILE A 6 21.06 20.01 -1.43
N CYS A 7 22.01 20.60 -2.16
CA CYS A 7 22.76 19.93 -3.20
C CYS A 7 24.18 20.52 -3.35
N LYS A 8 25.18 19.64 -3.47
CA LYS A 8 26.59 20.04 -3.63
C LYS A 8 26.88 20.65 -5.01
N THR A 9 26.14 20.27 -6.05
CA THR A 9 26.40 20.70 -7.43
C THR A 9 25.10 21.01 -8.16
N THR A 10 25.17 21.84 -9.20
CA THR A 10 24.07 22.09 -10.14
C THR A 10 23.98 20.94 -11.14
N GLU A 11 23.23 19.91 -10.78
CA GLU A 11 22.90 18.80 -11.67
C GLU A 11 21.68 19.15 -12.55
N TRP A 12 21.51 18.45 -13.68
CA TRP A 12 20.36 18.62 -14.59
C TRP A 12 19.00 18.59 -13.85
N GLN A 13 18.89 17.74 -12.83
CA GLN A 13 17.73 17.59 -11.97
C GLN A 13 17.38 18.88 -11.21
N VAL A 14 18.39 19.61 -10.76
CA VAL A 14 18.23 20.86 -10.02
C VAL A 14 17.75 21.96 -10.95
N GLU A 15 18.30 22.02 -12.17
CA GLU A 15 17.85 22.99 -13.18
C GLU A 15 16.39 22.73 -13.57
N LYS A 16 15.98 21.46 -13.75
CA LYS A 16 14.56 21.15 -13.99
C LYS A 16 13.63 21.54 -12.84
N LEU A 17 14.09 21.45 -11.60
CA LEU A 17 13.31 21.94 -10.46
C LEU A 17 13.21 23.47 -10.45
N LYS A 18 14.26 24.20 -10.82
CA LYS A 18 14.23 25.67 -10.95
C LYS A 18 13.30 26.12 -12.06
N GLU A 19 13.39 25.49 -13.24
CA GLU A 19 12.52 25.77 -14.38
C GLU A 19 11.05 25.57 -13.98
N ALA A 20 10.72 24.41 -13.38
CA ALA A 20 9.36 24.12 -12.97
C ALA A 20 8.87 25.03 -11.83
N ALA A 21 9.75 25.48 -10.92
CA ALA A 21 9.35 26.31 -9.77
C ALA A 21 8.68 27.63 -10.16
N ALA A 22 8.97 28.15 -11.35
CA ALA A 22 8.34 29.36 -11.90
C ALA A 22 6.81 29.21 -11.97
N ASP A 23 6.31 28.02 -12.29
CA ASP A 23 4.87 27.74 -12.44
C ASP A 23 4.14 27.54 -11.10
N PHE A 24 4.89 27.37 -10.00
CA PHE A 24 4.35 26.95 -8.70
C PHE A 24 4.49 28.00 -7.57
N SER A 25 4.91 29.23 -7.90
CA SER A 25 5.11 30.34 -6.94
C SER A 25 6.01 29.96 -5.75
N PHE A 26 7.01 29.11 -6.01
CA PHE A 26 8.05 28.80 -5.05
C PHE A 26 9.18 29.82 -5.15
N ASP A 27 9.57 30.35 -3.99
CA ASP A 27 10.91 30.92 -3.82
C ASP A 27 11.87 29.75 -3.57
N LEU A 28 12.53 29.31 -4.64
CA LEU A 28 13.41 28.15 -4.63
C LEU A 28 14.86 28.59 -4.52
N GLU A 29 15.54 28.14 -3.49
CA GLU A 29 16.98 28.31 -3.33
C GLU A 29 17.72 26.96 -3.40
N VAL A 30 18.94 26.98 -3.94
CA VAL A 30 19.83 25.82 -3.96
C VAL A 30 21.08 26.18 -3.18
N ARG A 31 21.44 25.34 -2.19
CA ARG A 31 22.63 25.56 -1.36
C ARG A 31 23.32 24.23 -1.03
N ASP A 32 24.63 24.27 -0.88
CA ASP A 32 25.35 23.20 -0.19
C ASP A 32 25.33 23.47 1.31
N ILE A 33 25.42 22.42 2.11
CA ILE A 33 25.61 22.51 3.56
C ILE A 33 26.88 21.76 3.94
N SER A 34 27.79 22.48 4.60
CA SER A 34 29.03 21.95 5.13
C SER A 34 29.08 21.93 6.67
N SER A 35 28.22 22.71 7.32
CA SER A 35 28.19 22.86 8.78
C SER A 35 26.79 23.15 9.33
N LYS A 36 26.59 23.00 10.65
CA LYS A 36 25.31 23.28 11.32
C LYS A 36 24.92 24.76 11.29
N LYS A 37 25.88 25.69 11.14
CA LYS A 37 25.61 27.14 11.13
C LYS A 37 24.83 27.61 9.89
N GLU A 38 24.82 26.80 8.84
CA GLU A 38 24.23 27.15 7.54
C GLU A 38 22.72 26.84 7.45
N ILE A 39 22.08 26.39 8.54
CA ILE A 39 20.67 25.95 8.53
C ILE A 39 19.64 27.04 8.89
N GLU A 40 20.07 28.18 9.45
CA GLU A 40 19.17 29.18 10.04
C GLU A 40 18.23 29.82 9.01
N ASN A 41 18.71 30.02 7.77
CA ASN A 41 18.00 30.73 6.70
C ASN A 41 17.30 29.82 5.67
N LEU A 42 17.19 28.53 5.96
CA LEU A 42 16.50 27.58 5.08
C LEU A 42 14.98 27.79 5.10
N GLY A 43 14.32 27.49 3.98
CA GLY A 43 12.87 27.54 3.81
C GLY A 43 12.09 26.53 4.65
N ASP A 44 10.77 26.57 4.53
CA ASP A 44 9.84 25.75 5.32
C ASP A 44 9.91 24.26 4.93
N ILE A 45 10.21 24.00 3.66
CA ILE A 45 10.39 22.67 3.10
C ILE A 45 11.78 22.50 2.50
N ILE A 46 12.39 21.36 2.77
CA ILE A 46 13.77 21.05 2.39
C ILE A 46 13.77 19.78 1.54
N LEU A 47 14.29 19.89 0.32
CA LEU A 47 14.60 18.74 -0.51
C LEU A 47 16.07 18.37 -0.36
N TRP A 48 16.35 17.30 0.38
CA TRP A 48 17.71 16.82 0.55
C TRP A 48 18.15 15.93 -0.61
N ARG A 49 19.12 16.41 -1.40
CA ARG A 49 19.73 15.63 -2.49
C ARG A 49 21.14 15.20 -2.13
N SER A 50 22.04 16.14 -1.86
CA SER A 50 23.45 15.85 -1.53
C SER A 50 24.04 16.97 -0.70
N SER A 51 25.16 16.72 -0.01
CA SER A 51 25.81 17.72 0.85
C SER A 51 27.29 17.44 1.04
N SER A 52 28.07 18.47 1.36
CA SER A 52 29.48 18.34 1.75
C SER A 52 29.71 17.78 3.18
N LEU A 53 28.66 17.62 4.00
CA LEU A 53 28.74 17.05 5.37
C LEU A 53 29.25 15.60 5.50
N GLY A 54 29.51 14.90 4.39
CA GLY A 54 29.95 13.50 4.37
C GLY A 54 28.89 12.50 4.87
N SER A 55 29.15 11.20 4.72
CA SER A 55 28.23 10.15 5.18
C SER A 55 28.53 9.75 6.64
N GLY A 56 28.04 10.52 7.62
CA GLY A 56 28.32 10.25 9.03
C GLY A 56 27.40 10.96 10.04
N SER A 57 27.80 10.96 11.31
CA SER A 57 27.06 11.54 12.45
C SER A 57 26.74 13.03 12.28
N LYS A 58 27.66 13.80 11.66
CA LYS A 58 27.46 15.22 11.36
C LYS A 58 26.21 15.47 10.51
N ARG A 59 26.08 14.73 9.41
CA ARG A 59 24.89 14.81 8.52
C ARG A 59 23.61 14.46 9.27
N LYS A 60 23.63 13.38 10.07
CA LYS A 60 22.48 12.98 10.89
C LYS A 60 22.05 14.13 11.82
N SER A 61 22.97 14.69 12.59
CA SER A 61 22.68 15.77 13.53
C SER A 61 22.12 17.03 12.85
N VAL A 62 22.64 17.39 11.67
CA VAL A 62 22.12 18.52 10.89
C VAL A 62 20.69 18.25 10.40
N MET A 63 20.44 17.06 9.85
CA MET A 63 19.09 16.69 9.38
C MET A 63 18.08 16.63 10.54
N GLU A 64 18.48 16.12 11.71
CA GLU A 64 17.64 16.11 12.91
C GLU A 64 17.29 17.52 13.40
N GLU A 65 18.24 18.46 13.33
CA GLU A 65 17.97 19.86 13.68
C GLU A 65 16.97 20.52 12.70
N ILE A 66 17.13 20.27 11.39
CA ILE A 66 16.19 20.75 10.36
C ILE A 66 14.77 20.23 10.67
N MET A 67 14.65 18.94 11.00
CA MET A 67 13.35 18.29 11.25
C MET A 67 12.57 18.84 12.46
N LYS A 68 13.20 19.61 13.36
CA LYS A 68 12.49 20.21 14.50
C LYS A 68 11.53 21.32 14.10
N SER A 69 11.80 22.00 12.99
CA SER A 69 11.06 23.21 12.59
C SER A 69 10.63 23.22 11.13
N ARG A 70 11.11 22.27 10.31
CA ARG A 70 10.93 22.24 8.86
C ARG A 70 10.56 20.87 8.36
N ILE A 71 9.89 20.84 7.21
CA ILE A 71 9.54 19.61 6.50
C ILE A 71 10.76 19.16 5.69
N LEU A 72 11.32 17.99 6.03
CA LEU A 72 12.48 17.42 5.34
C LEU A 72 12.08 16.24 4.46
N ILE A 73 12.12 16.44 3.13
CA ILE A 73 11.97 15.36 2.15
C ILE A 73 13.25 14.50 2.17
N ASN A 74 13.06 13.18 2.18
CA ASN A 74 14.13 12.17 2.28
C ASN A 74 14.93 12.21 3.60
N LYS A 75 14.22 12.38 4.71
CA LYS A 75 14.77 12.21 6.07
C LYS A 75 15.35 10.83 6.38
N CYS A 76 15.16 9.84 5.51
CA CYS A 76 15.73 8.50 5.61
C CYS A 76 17.20 8.51 6.04
N LEU A 77 18.05 9.41 5.52
CA LEU A 77 19.46 9.43 5.88
C LEU A 77 19.76 9.89 7.32
N ALA A 78 18.80 10.54 8.00
CA ALA A 78 18.86 10.85 9.42
C ALA A 78 18.45 9.65 10.28
N ILE A 79 17.38 8.95 9.86
CA ILE A 79 16.79 7.82 10.58
C ILE A 79 17.59 6.54 10.37
N PHE A 80 17.99 6.29 9.13
CA PHE A 80 18.76 5.15 8.64
C PHE A 80 20.03 5.61 7.89
N PRO A 81 21.08 6.07 8.60
CA PRO A 81 22.33 6.54 7.95
C PRO A 81 23.00 5.50 7.05
N ASN A 82 22.74 4.20 7.33
CA ASN A 82 23.23 3.06 6.56
C ASN A 82 22.34 2.67 5.39
N ALA A 83 21.24 3.39 5.10
CA ALA A 83 20.36 3.09 3.96
C ALA A 83 21.06 3.16 2.60
N THR A 84 22.29 3.69 2.51
CA THR A 84 23.12 3.66 1.29
C THR A 84 24.02 2.42 1.20
N ASN A 85 24.05 1.56 2.22
CA ASN A 85 24.82 0.32 2.26
C ASN A 85 23.97 -0.83 1.71
N LYS A 86 24.42 -1.45 0.62
CA LYS A 86 23.65 -2.46 -0.10
C LYS A 86 23.39 -3.74 0.71
N PHE A 87 24.33 -4.15 1.57
CA PHE A 87 24.12 -5.31 2.45
C PHE A 87 23.09 -4.99 3.54
N PHE A 88 23.21 -3.82 4.17
CA PHE A 88 22.22 -3.34 5.14
C PHE A 88 20.82 -3.25 4.53
N GLN A 89 20.70 -2.77 3.29
CA GLN A 89 19.41 -2.70 2.60
C GLN A 89 18.74 -4.09 2.53
N GLN A 90 19.47 -5.11 2.09
CA GLN A 90 18.96 -6.47 1.94
C GLN A 90 18.54 -7.07 3.29
N GLU A 91 19.42 -6.99 4.30
CA GLU A 91 19.12 -7.49 5.64
C GLU A 91 17.93 -6.77 6.30
N TYR A 92 17.85 -5.45 6.14
CA TYR A 92 16.80 -4.65 6.77
C TYR A 92 15.44 -4.95 6.15
N VAL A 93 15.35 -5.06 4.82
CA VAL A 93 14.10 -5.46 4.15
C VAL A 93 13.69 -6.87 4.56
N ARG A 94 14.62 -7.84 4.55
CA ARG A 94 14.32 -9.24 4.94
C ARG A 94 13.75 -9.34 6.35
N LYS A 95 14.29 -8.56 7.29
CA LYS A 95 13.81 -8.54 8.69
C LYS A 95 12.51 -7.76 8.88
N SER A 96 12.24 -6.79 8.00
CA SER A 96 11.08 -5.89 8.15
C SER A 96 9.82 -6.41 7.46
N THR A 97 9.94 -7.31 6.48
CA THR A 97 8.78 -7.88 5.78
C THR A 97 9.08 -9.25 5.19
N ASN A 98 8.08 -10.12 5.18
CA ASN A 98 8.07 -11.39 4.47
C ASN A 98 7.42 -11.30 3.07
N THR A 99 6.88 -10.13 2.70
CA THR A 99 6.14 -9.94 1.44
C THR A 99 7.00 -9.46 0.27
N VAL A 100 8.29 -9.19 0.52
CA VAL A 100 9.26 -8.77 -0.49
C VAL A 100 10.43 -9.73 -0.48
N ASN A 101 10.71 -10.38 -1.61
CA ASN A 101 11.85 -11.26 -1.71
C ASN A 101 13.14 -10.44 -1.77
N THR A 102 14.11 -10.79 -0.93
CA THR A 102 15.46 -10.22 -0.92
C THR A 102 16.46 -11.17 -1.54
N ILE A 103 17.60 -10.66 -1.99
CA ILE A 103 18.69 -11.46 -2.53
C ILE A 103 19.63 -11.87 -1.40
N ASP A 104 19.92 -13.16 -1.30
CA ASP A 104 20.93 -13.64 -0.37
C ASP A 104 22.29 -13.01 -0.65
N SER A 105 22.77 -12.33 0.37
CA SER A 105 23.89 -11.41 0.30
C SER A 105 24.89 -11.80 1.38
N PHE A 106 26.17 -11.74 1.05
CA PHE A 106 27.23 -12.18 1.94
C PHE A 106 28.37 -11.17 1.98
N LEU A 107 29.03 -11.09 3.14
CA LEU A 107 30.27 -10.35 3.36
C LEU A 107 31.33 -11.36 3.77
N PHE A 108 32.56 -11.16 3.29
CA PHE A 108 33.69 -12.02 3.62
C PHE A 108 34.89 -11.17 4.05
N GLU A 109 35.47 -11.49 5.20
CA GLU A 109 36.66 -10.79 5.71
C GLU A 109 37.92 -11.21 4.96
N THR A 110 37.96 -12.47 4.52
CA THR A 110 39.09 -13.07 3.81
C THR A 110 38.65 -13.81 2.55
N LYS A 111 39.60 -14.05 1.64
CA LYS A 111 39.36 -14.85 0.43
C LYS A 111 39.09 -16.31 0.76
N GLU A 112 39.71 -16.82 1.82
CA GLU A 112 39.50 -18.17 2.35
C GLU A 112 38.06 -18.37 2.81
N ASP A 113 37.42 -17.35 3.39
CA ASP A 113 36.00 -17.41 3.78
C ASP A 113 35.08 -17.46 2.56
N LEU A 114 35.38 -16.68 1.52
CA LEU A 114 34.66 -16.74 0.26
C LEU A 114 34.82 -18.12 -0.41
N LEU A 115 36.04 -18.67 -0.45
CA LEU A 115 36.30 -20.01 -0.98
C LEU A 115 35.54 -21.08 -0.21
N ARG A 116 35.50 -21.00 1.13
CA ARG A 116 34.68 -21.90 1.97
C ARG A 116 33.19 -21.78 1.66
N ALA A 117 32.69 -20.57 1.43
CA ALA A 117 31.30 -20.36 1.04
C ALA A 117 30.97 -20.94 -0.35
N ILE A 118 31.93 -20.93 -1.27
CA ILE A 118 31.80 -21.58 -2.59
C ILE A 118 31.78 -23.11 -2.45
N ILE A 119 32.71 -23.67 -1.67
CA ILE A 119 32.78 -25.12 -1.41
C ILE A 119 31.49 -25.63 -0.76
N ASN A 120 30.92 -24.87 0.17
CA ASN A 120 29.67 -25.21 0.86
C ASN A 120 28.42 -24.77 0.09
N GLU A 121 28.54 -24.42 -1.20
CA GLU A 121 27.43 -24.05 -2.09
C GLU A 121 26.58 -22.84 -1.67
N ARG A 122 27.03 -22.05 -0.69
CA ARG A 122 26.36 -20.79 -0.30
C ARG A 122 26.52 -19.73 -1.40
N ILE A 123 27.68 -19.71 -2.05
CA ILE A 123 27.96 -18.94 -3.25
C ILE A 123 28.18 -19.91 -4.42
N LYS A 124 27.56 -19.66 -5.57
CA LYS A 124 27.68 -20.50 -6.77
C LYS A 124 28.19 -19.67 -7.92
N PHE A 125 29.03 -20.26 -8.78
CA PHE A 125 29.39 -19.64 -10.05
C PHE A 125 28.20 -19.71 -11.05
N PRO A 126 27.95 -18.66 -11.84
CA PRO A 126 28.54 -17.34 -11.70
C PRO A 126 27.94 -16.57 -10.50
N PHE A 127 28.73 -15.69 -9.87
CA PHE A 127 28.25 -14.79 -8.81
C PHE A 127 28.65 -13.33 -9.08
N ILE A 128 27.99 -12.41 -8.38
CA ILE A 128 28.24 -10.96 -8.45
C ILE A 128 29.05 -10.52 -7.23
N GLN A 129 30.11 -9.75 -7.48
CA GLN A 129 30.78 -8.90 -6.50
C GLN A 129 30.35 -7.45 -6.73
N LYS A 130 29.97 -6.71 -5.69
CA LYS A 130 29.70 -5.27 -5.78
C LYS A 130 30.11 -4.50 -4.53
N PRO A 131 30.61 -3.25 -4.65
CA PRO A 131 30.91 -2.42 -3.51
C PRO A 131 29.69 -2.20 -2.61
N VAL A 132 29.90 -2.33 -1.30
CA VAL A 132 28.91 -2.08 -0.26
C VAL A 132 28.31 -0.68 -0.39
N LYS A 133 29.14 0.30 -0.74
CA LYS A 133 28.75 1.67 -1.11
C LYS A 133 29.30 1.97 -2.50
N GLY A 134 28.47 2.51 -3.38
CA GLY A 134 28.83 2.81 -4.77
C GLY A 134 27.59 3.11 -5.60
N SER A 135 27.76 3.78 -6.74
CA SER A 135 26.65 4.20 -7.61
C SER A 135 26.95 3.86 -9.07
N LYS A 136 25.94 3.95 -9.95
CA LYS A 136 26.06 3.80 -11.42
C LYS A 136 26.68 2.47 -11.91
N GLY A 137 26.67 1.44 -11.07
CA GLY A 137 27.26 0.12 -11.38
C GLY A 137 28.79 0.11 -11.41
N GLU A 138 29.45 1.14 -10.88
CA GLU A 138 30.91 1.14 -10.74
C GLU A 138 31.35 0.08 -9.73
N GLY A 139 32.33 -0.75 -10.13
CA GLY A 139 32.87 -1.85 -9.32
C GLY A 139 32.01 -3.11 -9.26
N VAL A 140 30.89 -3.19 -10.00
CA VAL A 140 30.08 -4.41 -10.07
C VAL A 140 30.69 -5.37 -11.07
N GLU A 141 31.04 -6.58 -10.62
CA GLU A 141 31.74 -7.59 -11.42
C GLU A 141 31.01 -8.93 -11.38
N LEU A 142 30.87 -9.56 -12.55
CA LEU A 142 30.47 -10.96 -12.68
C LEU A 142 31.71 -11.85 -12.61
N ILE A 143 31.69 -12.81 -11.69
CA ILE A 143 32.74 -13.80 -11.50
C ILE A 143 32.20 -15.15 -11.99
N GLY A 144 32.67 -15.57 -13.17
CA GLY A 144 32.14 -16.74 -13.86
C GLY A 144 32.72 -18.08 -13.44
N ASN A 145 33.96 -18.10 -12.94
CA ASN A 145 34.69 -19.32 -12.60
C ASN A 145 35.86 -19.00 -11.65
N LYS A 146 36.59 -20.05 -11.25
CA LYS A 146 37.72 -19.95 -10.33
C LYS A 146 38.86 -19.07 -10.87
N ASP A 147 39.16 -19.13 -12.17
CA ASP A 147 40.24 -18.32 -12.75
C ASP A 147 39.90 -16.83 -12.74
N GLU A 148 38.63 -16.49 -13.01
CA GLU A 148 38.15 -15.12 -12.87
C GLU A 148 38.17 -14.63 -11.43
N LEU A 149 37.83 -15.49 -10.47
CA LEU A 149 37.90 -15.20 -9.05
C LEU A 149 39.33 -14.80 -8.66
N GLU A 150 40.32 -15.59 -9.05
CA GLU A 150 41.73 -15.33 -8.76
C GLU A 150 42.22 -14.00 -9.35
N LYS A 151 41.75 -13.63 -10.54
CA LYS A 151 42.17 -12.41 -11.25
C LYS A 151 41.46 -11.14 -10.76
N LYS A 152 40.15 -11.22 -10.51
CA LYS A 152 39.30 -10.05 -10.24
C LYS A 152 39.19 -9.72 -8.75
N ILE A 153 39.25 -10.73 -7.87
CA ILE A 153 39.11 -10.52 -6.43
C ILE A 153 40.47 -10.22 -5.79
N VAL A 154 40.81 -8.93 -5.76
CA VAL A 154 42.02 -8.42 -5.09
C VAL A 154 41.80 -8.26 -3.58
N SER A 155 40.60 -7.87 -3.15
CA SER A 155 40.22 -7.77 -1.75
C SER A 155 38.74 -8.10 -1.55
N THR A 156 38.43 -8.85 -0.49
CA THR A 156 37.05 -9.18 -0.14
C THR A 156 36.36 -8.11 0.71
N LYS A 157 37.16 -7.25 1.36
CA LYS A 157 36.65 -6.22 2.26
C LYS A 157 35.94 -5.11 1.48
N GLY A 158 34.80 -4.67 2.02
CA GLY A 158 34.02 -3.59 1.42
C GLY A 158 33.16 -4.00 0.22
N ASN A 159 33.07 -5.30 -0.09
CA ASN A 159 32.25 -5.85 -1.15
C ASN A 159 31.12 -6.75 -0.60
N VAL A 160 30.00 -6.77 -1.32
CA VAL A 160 28.87 -7.68 -1.14
C VAL A 160 28.92 -8.73 -2.25
N TYR A 161 28.73 -9.98 -1.86
CA TYR A 161 28.68 -11.13 -2.74
C TYR A 161 27.25 -11.66 -2.83
N GLN A 162 26.76 -11.88 -4.05
CA GLN A 162 25.41 -12.37 -4.32
C GLN A 162 25.45 -13.40 -5.44
N ASN A 163 24.64 -14.46 -5.34
CA ASN A 163 24.48 -15.41 -6.46
C ASN A 163 23.91 -14.68 -7.68
N PHE A 164 24.38 -15.01 -8.87
CA PHE A 164 23.88 -14.41 -10.09
C PHE A 164 22.43 -14.81 -10.33
N ILE A 165 21.57 -13.81 -10.58
CA ILE A 165 20.19 -14.01 -10.96
C ILE A 165 20.08 -13.89 -12.49
N LYS A 166 19.67 -14.97 -13.14
CA LYS A 166 19.39 -14.96 -14.58
C LYS A 166 18.20 -14.04 -14.85
N ASN A 167 18.39 -13.04 -15.71
CA ASN A 167 17.42 -11.96 -15.95
C ASN A 167 17.55 -11.40 -17.38
N SER A 168 16.51 -10.69 -17.82
CA SER A 168 16.46 -9.96 -19.10
C SER A 168 16.46 -8.44 -18.92
N GLY A 169 16.92 -7.95 -17.77
CA GLY A 169 16.78 -6.56 -17.36
C GLY A 169 16.44 -6.43 -15.88
N ASP A 170 16.48 -5.19 -15.40
CA ASP A 170 15.97 -4.82 -14.08
C ASP A 170 14.90 -3.73 -14.21
N TYR A 171 14.03 -3.63 -13.22
CA TYR A 171 12.96 -2.66 -13.14
C TYR A 171 13.31 -1.58 -12.12
N ARG A 172 13.11 -0.32 -12.47
CA ARG A 172 13.11 0.79 -11.53
C ARG A 172 11.70 1.27 -11.28
N VAL A 173 11.26 1.13 -10.04
CA VAL A 173 10.01 1.69 -9.53
C VAL A 173 10.33 3.05 -8.93
N PHE A 174 9.79 4.12 -9.53
CA PHE A 174 10.07 5.49 -9.09
C PHE A 174 8.98 5.95 -8.13
N MET A 175 9.37 6.29 -6.91
CA MET A 175 8.47 6.62 -5.81
C MET A 175 8.48 8.12 -5.52
N MET A 176 7.30 8.69 -5.29
CA MET A 176 7.13 10.05 -4.79
C MET A 176 5.94 10.13 -3.85
N GLY A 177 6.17 10.60 -2.62
CA GLY A 177 5.13 10.87 -1.63
C GLY A 177 4.25 9.67 -1.26
N GLY A 178 4.85 8.47 -1.19
CA GLY A 178 4.13 7.22 -0.95
C GLY A 178 3.38 6.67 -2.17
N LYS A 179 3.52 7.31 -3.35
CA LYS A 179 2.93 6.92 -4.63
C LYS A 179 3.99 6.33 -5.56
N VAL A 180 3.61 5.37 -6.41
CA VAL A 180 4.43 4.92 -7.54
C VAL A 180 4.17 5.84 -8.72
N LEU A 181 5.12 6.69 -9.10
CA LEU A 181 4.97 7.58 -10.25
C LEU A 181 5.03 6.84 -11.58
N GLY A 182 5.72 5.70 -11.61
CA GLY A 182 5.81 4.84 -12.78
C GLY A 182 6.94 3.84 -12.63
N VAL A 183 7.00 2.93 -13.61
CA VAL A 183 7.98 1.85 -13.64
C VAL A 183 8.67 1.83 -15.01
N MET A 184 10.00 1.79 -15.01
CA MET A 184 10.76 1.53 -16.23
C MET A 184 11.53 0.22 -16.12
N LYS A 185 11.60 -0.56 -17.22
CA LYS A 185 12.56 -1.65 -17.37
C LYS A 185 13.81 -1.12 -18.03
N ARG A 186 14.96 -1.40 -17.44
CA ARG A 186 16.28 -1.11 -17.99
C ARG A 186 16.87 -2.39 -18.56
N ILE A 187 17.35 -2.31 -19.79
CA ILE A 187 17.90 -3.46 -20.53
C ILE A 187 19.37 -3.13 -20.85
N ALA A 188 20.27 -4.04 -20.52
CA ALA A 188 21.67 -3.91 -20.89
C ALA A 188 21.85 -3.84 -22.41
N LYS A 189 22.96 -3.22 -22.84
CA LYS A 189 23.44 -3.33 -24.21
C LYS A 189 23.82 -4.80 -24.51
N ASP A 190 23.67 -5.25 -25.74
CA ASP A 190 23.99 -6.62 -26.17
C ASP A 190 25.32 -7.13 -25.58
N GLY A 191 25.26 -8.28 -24.89
CA GLY A 191 26.41 -8.91 -24.23
C GLY A 191 26.77 -8.36 -22.83
N GLY A 192 26.10 -7.32 -22.33
CA GLY A 192 26.31 -6.76 -20.98
C GLY A 192 25.42 -7.39 -19.92
N PHE A 193 25.95 -7.60 -18.70
CA PHE A 193 25.14 -8.03 -17.54
C PHE A 193 24.66 -6.85 -16.67
N LEU A 194 25.16 -5.63 -16.94
CA LEU A 194 24.76 -4.41 -16.23
C LEU A 194 23.72 -3.64 -17.05
N ASN A 195 22.52 -3.52 -16.49
CA ASN A 195 21.36 -2.91 -17.14
C ASN A 195 21.28 -1.38 -17.00
N ASN A 196 22.25 -0.73 -16.33
CA ASN A 196 22.18 0.71 -16.07
C ASN A 196 22.22 1.57 -17.35
N ILE A 197 21.30 2.52 -17.49
CA ILE A 197 21.25 3.51 -18.60
C ILE A 197 22.58 4.26 -18.73
N SER A 198 23.25 4.58 -17.61
CA SER A 198 24.56 5.26 -17.60
C SER A 198 25.69 4.46 -18.27
N LYS A 199 25.46 3.18 -18.60
CA LYS A 199 26.40 2.30 -19.32
C LYS A 199 25.90 1.95 -20.74
N GLY A 200 24.90 2.68 -21.26
CA GLY A 200 24.39 2.53 -22.63
C GLY A 200 23.21 1.57 -22.78
N GLY A 201 22.56 1.17 -21.68
CA GLY A 201 21.31 0.39 -21.73
C GLY A 201 20.09 1.21 -22.16
N SER A 202 19.07 0.56 -22.71
CA SER A 202 17.77 1.17 -23.06
C SER A 202 16.79 1.14 -21.89
N ALA A 203 15.80 2.05 -21.91
CA ALA A 203 14.73 2.10 -20.92
C ALA A 203 13.35 2.03 -21.58
N LEU A 204 12.47 1.18 -21.07
CA LEU A 204 11.10 0.99 -21.55
C LEU A 204 10.12 1.29 -20.43
N HIS A 205 9.06 2.05 -20.72
CA HIS A 205 7.94 2.23 -19.80
C HIS A 205 7.15 0.93 -19.69
N ILE A 206 6.86 0.51 -18.46
CA ILE A 206 6.05 -0.68 -18.19
C ILE A 206 4.62 -0.25 -17.88
N THR A 207 3.67 -0.74 -18.67
CA THR A 207 2.23 -0.45 -18.53
C THR A 207 1.38 -1.70 -18.29
N ASP A 208 1.96 -2.89 -18.41
CA ASP A 208 1.28 -4.16 -18.18
C ASP A 208 0.88 -4.30 -16.70
N PRO A 209 -0.43 -4.39 -16.37
CA PRO A 209 -0.90 -4.50 -15.00
C PRO A 209 -0.35 -5.70 -14.22
N ASP A 210 -0.11 -6.83 -14.89
CA ASP A 210 0.37 -8.06 -14.23
C ASP A 210 1.84 -7.94 -13.82
N ILE A 211 2.62 -7.15 -14.57
CA ILE A 211 4.00 -6.79 -14.22
C ILE A 211 4.00 -5.65 -13.18
N LEU A 212 3.12 -4.66 -13.32
CA LEU A 212 3.06 -3.52 -12.43
C LEU A 212 2.65 -3.91 -11.01
N LYS A 213 1.71 -4.83 -10.84
CA LYS A 213 1.21 -5.27 -9.53
C LYS A 213 2.31 -5.63 -8.52
N PRO A 214 3.18 -6.62 -8.80
CA PRO A 214 4.26 -6.98 -7.87
C PRO A 214 5.28 -5.84 -7.70
N LEU A 215 5.56 -5.06 -8.75
CA LEU A 215 6.52 -3.97 -8.69
C LEU A 215 6.02 -2.79 -7.84
N HIS A 216 4.74 -2.43 -7.95
CA HIS A 216 4.10 -1.43 -7.09
C HIS A 216 4.15 -1.86 -5.63
N HIS A 217 3.84 -3.14 -5.34
CA HIS A 217 3.92 -3.70 -4.00
C HIS A 217 5.34 -3.62 -3.43
N ILE A 218 6.35 -4.09 -4.18
CA ILE A 218 7.75 -4.05 -3.74
C ILE A 218 8.22 -2.61 -3.54
N GLY A 219 7.97 -1.72 -4.51
CA GLY A 219 8.38 -0.31 -4.43
C GLY A 219 7.78 0.41 -3.22
N SER A 220 6.46 0.28 -3.02
CA SER A 220 5.74 0.90 -1.91
C SER A 220 6.17 0.34 -0.55
N THR A 221 6.39 -0.98 -0.47
CA THR A 221 6.85 -1.63 0.76
C THR A 221 8.26 -1.15 1.13
N VAL A 222 9.20 -1.19 0.19
CA VAL A 222 10.60 -0.78 0.43
C VAL A 222 10.68 0.71 0.77
N ALA A 223 9.95 1.57 0.05
CA ALA A 223 9.93 3.01 0.34
C ALA A 223 9.39 3.31 1.75
N SER A 224 8.31 2.63 2.16
CA SER A 224 7.71 2.74 3.50
C SER A 224 8.70 2.31 4.60
N ILE A 225 9.32 1.14 4.46
CA ILE A 225 10.30 0.58 5.41
C ILE A 225 11.45 1.57 5.66
N PHE A 226 11.99 2.17 4.59
CA PHE A 226 13.08 3.14 4.69
C PHE A 226 12.61 4.59 4.94
N LYS A 227 11.31 4.87 5.02
CA LYS A 227 10.73 6.21 5.18
C LYS A 227 11.25 7.18 4.10
N LEU A 228 11.18 6.74 2.85
CA LEU A 228 11.67 7.46 1.67
C LEU A 228 10.51 8.08 0.90
N THR A 229 10.47 9.41 0.90
CA THR A 229 9.47 10.19 0.16
C THR A 229 9.76 10.21 -1.33
N LEU A 230 11.01 10.36 -1.74
CA LEU A 230 11.47 10.36 -3.14
C LEU A 230 12.59 9.31 -3.31
N CYS A 231 12.34 8.20 -4.00
CA CYS A 231 13.36 7.18 -4.23
C CYS A 231 13.16 6.39 -5.52
N GLY A 232 14.21 5.68 -5.94
CA GLY A 232 14.11 4.67 -6.99
C GLY A 232 14.37 3.29 -6.39
N VAL A 233 13.38 2.41 -6.43
CA VAL A 233 13.52 1.02 -5.98
C VAL A 233 13.84 0.15 -7.20
N ASP A 234 15.02 -0.46 -7.18
CA ASP A 234 15.46 -1.36 -8.24
C ASP A 234 15.06 -2.79 -7.89
N VAL A 235 14.46 -3.49 -8.84
CA VAL A 235 13.90 -4.84 -8.71
C VAL A 235 14.38 -5.69 -9.87
N ILE A 236 14.78 -6.92 -9.59
CA ILE A 236 15.21 -7.88 -10.61
C ILE A 236 14.22 -9.03 -10.70
N TYR A 237 13.94 -9.51 -11.91
CA TYR A 237 13.12 -10.69 -12.11
C TYR A 237 14.03 -11.91 -12.34
N ASP A 238 13.88 -12.93 -11.50
CA ASP A 238 14.59 -14.19 -11.63
C ASP A 238 13.85 -15.10 -12.63
N GLU A 239 14.48 -15.35 -13.77
CA GLU A 239 13.89 -16.18 -14.83
C GLU A 239 13.76 -17.66 -14.46
N ASN A 240 14.56 -18.14 -13.51
CA ASN A 240 14.53 -19.52 -13.04
C ASN A 240 13.41 -19.70 -12.01
N GLN A 241 13.35 -18.81 -11.01
CA GLN A 241 12.36 -18.88 -9.94
C GLN A 241 11.01 -18.27 -10.31
N LYS A 242 10.92 -17.53 -11.41
CA LYS A 242 9.75 -16.77 -11.86
C LYS A 242 9.24 -15.78 -10.80
N ARG A 243 10.16 -15.14 -10.06
CA ARG A 243 9.86 -14.24 -8.94
C ARG A 243 10.64 -12.93 -9.03
N TYR A 244 10.05 -11.88 -8.48
CA TYR A 244 10.69 -10.57 -8.35
C TYR A 244 11.47 -10.48 -7.03
N PHE A 245 12.66 -9.90 -7.10
CA PHE A 245 13.57 -9.69 -5.97
C PHE A 245 13.97 -8.22 -5.86
N PHE A 246 13.94 -7.69 -4.65
CA PHE A 246 14.48 -6.37 -4.34
C PHE A 246 16.01 -6.37 -4.56
N LEU A 247 16.50 -5.45 -5.40
CA LEU A 247 17.91 -5.35 -5.76
C LEU A 247 18.64 -4.28 -4.94
N GLU A 248 18.15 -3.05 -4.98
CA GLU A 248 18.67 -1.92 -4.19
C GLU A 248 17.66 -0.76 -4.14
N VAL A 249 17.81 0.13 -3.16
CA VAL A 249 17.07 1.40 -3.11
C VAL A 249 18.01 2.58 -3.29
N ASN A 250 17.65 3.46 -4.22
CA ASN A 250 18.33 4.70 -4.52
C ASN A 250 17.64 5.86 -3.77
N THR A 251 18.24 6.31 -2.67
CA THR A 251 17.69 7.36 -1.80
C THR A 251 17.78 8.78 -2.40
N VAL A 252 18.56 8.95 -3.45
CA VAL A 252 18.73 10.21 -4.19
C VAL A 252 18.70 9.86 -5.69
N PRO A 253 17.54 9.44 -6.22
CA PRO A 253 17.48 8.87 -7.55
C PRO A 253 17.74 9.94 -8.61
N GLN A 254 18.35 9.54 -9.72
CA GLN A 254 18.37 10.34 -10.95
C GLN A 254 17.16 9.96 -11.79
N TRP A 255 16.47 10.95 -12.38
CA TRP A 255 15.24 10.72 -13.13
C TRP A 255 15.28 11.13 -14.60
N LYS A 256 16.40 11.61 -15.15
CA LYS A 256 16.48 12.00 -16.57
C LYS A 256 16.06 10.86 -17.50
N GLY A 257 16.62 9.66 -17.30
CA GLY A 257 16.27 8.48 -18.10
C GLY A 257 14.86 7.96 -17.82
N PHE A 258 14.39 8.09 -16.57
CA PHE A 258 13.03 7.71 -16.20
C PHE A 258 12.00 8.60 -16.89
N GLN A 259 12.12 9.92 -16.76
CA GLN A 259 11.24 10.91 -17.39
C GLN A 259 11.25 10.79 -18.91
N ALA A 260 12.40 10.53 -19.53
CA ALA A 260 12.46 10.27 -20.97
C ALA A 260 11.72 8.99 -21.39
N ALA A 261 11.75 7.94 -20.57
CA ALA A 261 11.09 6.68 -20.87
C ALA A 261 9.58 6.72 -20.61
N THR A 262 9.14 7.36 -19.51
CA THR A 262 7.74 7.33 -19.04
C THR A 262 6.93 8.55 -19.44
N GLY A 263 7.57 9.66 -19.80
CA GLY A 263 6.92 10.95 -20.03
C GLY A 263 6.49 11.68 -18.75
N VAL A 264 6.73 11.12 -17.57
CA VAL A 264 6.35 11.73 -16.29
C VAL A 264 7.25 12.92 -15.97
N ASP A 265 6.65 14.09 -15.75
CA ASP A 265 7.36 15.27 -15.27
C ASP A 265 7.64 15.18 -13.75
N VAL A 266 8.81 14.65 -13.42
CA VAL A 266 9.19 14.41 -12.01
C VAL A 266 9.42 15.71 -11.25
N ALA A 267 9.87 16.78 -11.91
CA ALA A 267 10.09 18.07 -11.24
C ALA A 267 8.76 18.68 -10.80
N LYS A 268 7.77 18.64 -11.70
CA LYS A 268 6.38 19.05 -11.42
C LYS A 268 5.79 18.26 -10.25
N GLU A 269 5.91 16.93 -10.27
CA GLU A 269 5.40 16.06 -9.18
C GLU A 269 6.04 16.37 -7.83
N ILE A 270 7.35 16.66 -7.80
CA ILE A 270 8.04 17.08 -6.56
C ILE A 270 7.47 18.39 -6.03
N LEU A 271 7.26 19.39 -6.89
CA LEU A 271 6.75 20.70 -6.48
C LEU A 271 5.30 20.65 -6.02
N LEU A 272 4.43 19.92 -6.74
CA LEU A 272 3.05 19.65 -6.32
C LEU A 272 3.02 19.04 -4.93
N HIS A 273 3.86 18.02 -4.71
CA HIS A 273 3.94 17.37 -3.42
C HIS A 273 4.40 18.31 -2.29
N CYS A 274 5.41 19.16 -2.57
CA CYS A 274 5.82 20.19 -1.62
C CYS A 274 4.66 21.13 -1.26
N GLN A 275 3.86 21.55 -2.24
CA GLN A 275 2.67 22.39 -2.00
C GLN A 275 1.64 21.70 -1.12
N GLU A 276 1.37 20.41 -1.38
CA GLU A 276 0.47 19.62 -0.55
C GLU A 276 0.94 19.57 0.90
N LEU A 277 2.21 19.26 1.15
CA LEU A 277 2.75 19.16 2.51
C LEU A 277 2.68 20.48 3.29
N MET A 278 2.84 21.62 2.62
CA MET A 278 2.72 22.94 3.26
C MET A 278 1.30 23.33 3.66
N LYS A 279 0.27 22.57 3.22
CA LYS A 279 -1.12 22.75 3.67
C LYS A 279 -1.34 22.14 5.06
N ARG A 280 -0.45 21.26 5.54
CA ARG A 280 -0.53 20.67 6.88
C ARG A 280 -0.49 21.77 7.95
N GLY A 281 -1.34 21.65 8.96
CA GLY A 281 -1.45 22.63 10.04
C GLY A 281 -2.14 23.94 9.66
N LYS A 282 -2.31 24.24 8.36
CA LYS A 282 -3.11 25.36 7.86
C LYS A 282 -4.56 24.96 7.58
N ASN A 283 -4.73 23.76 7.02
CA ASN A 283 -6.05 23.17 6.77
C ASN A 283 -6.34 22.10 7.82
N ASP A 284 -7.63 21.82 8.03
CA ASP A 284 -8.05 20.68 8.85
C ASP A 284 -7.62 19.34 8.23
N THR A 285 -7.57 18.31 9.06
CA THR A 285 -7.09 16.98 8.68
C THR A 285 -7.91 16.39 7.53
N ARG A 286 -9.24 16.53 7.56
CA ARG A 286 -10.15 15.99 6.55
C ARG A 286 -9.87 16.64 5.21
N LYS A 287 -9.79 17.97 5.16
CA LYS A 287 -9.48 18.70 3.93
C LYS A 287 -8.14 18.29 3.34
N CYS A 288 -7.10 18.14 4.16
CA CYS A 288 -5.80 17.69 3.68
C CYS A 288 -5.88 16.31 3.03
N VAL A 289 -6.56 15.35 3.67
CA VAL A 289 -6.71 13.98 3.17
C VAL A 289 -7.55 13.96 1.89
N LEU A 290 -8.68 14.66 1.88
CA LEU A 290 -9.59 14.72 0.73
C LEU A 290 -8.90 15.31 -0.51
N ASP A 291 -8.28 16.49 -0.35
CA ASP A 291 -7.58 17.17 -1.44
C ASP A 291 -6.46 16.29 -2.01
N PHE A 292 -5.73 15.56 -1.14
CA PHE A 292 -4.66 14.66 -1.56
C PHE A 292 -5.19 13.45 -2.33
N TYR A 293 -6.23 12.77 -1.84
CA TYR A 293 -6.81 11.62 -2.55
C TYR A 293 -7.42 12.02 -3.90
N ASN A 294 -8.19 13.12 -3.95
CA ASN A 294 -8.78 13.59 -5.20
C ASN A 294 -7.71 13.97 -6.24
N SER A 295 -6.63 14.63 -5.81
CA SER A 295 -5.54 15.06 -6.72
C SER A 295 -4.66 13.91 -7.19
N ASN A 296 -4.62 12.80 -6.44
CA ASN A 296 -3.71 11.69 -6.67
C ASN A 296 -4.43 10.36 -6.99
N VAL A 297 -5.73 10.40 -7.29
CA VAL A 297 -6.58 9.23 -7.52
C VAL A 297 -6.04 8.29 -8.60
N GLU A 298 -5.31 8.83 -9.58
CA GLU A 298 -4.70 8.05 -10.65
C GLU A 298 -3.67 7.02 -10.13
N PHE A 299 -3.06 7.28 -8.97
CA PHE A 299 -2.07 6.42 -8.33
C PHE A 299 -2.67 5.36 -7.39
N LEU A 300 -4.01 5.28 -7.27
CA LEU A 300 -4.69 4.25 -6.49
C LEU A 300 -4.80 2.90 -7.24
N TRP A 301 -4.54 2.88 -8.54
CA TRP A 301 -4.50 1.66 -9.37
C TRP A 301 -5.76 0.78 -9.20
N ASP A 302 -5.64 -0.44 -8.63
CA ASP A 302 -6.76 -1.37 -8.42
C ASP A 302 -7.73 -0.92 -7.32
N LYS A 303 -7.35 0.07 -6.51
CA LYS A 303 -8.21 0.69 -5.48
C LYS A 303 -9.09 1.81 -6.00
N LYS A 304 -8.93 2.27 -7.24
CA LYS A 304 -9.77 3.36 -7.80
C LYS A 304 -11.26 3.08 -7.70
N PHE A 305 -11.68 1.88 -8.10
CA PHE A 305 -13.09 1.50 -8.05
C PHE A 305 -13.63 1.55 -6.62
N HIS A 306 -12.85 1.05 -5.65
CA HIS A 306 -13.22 1.06 -4.23
C HIS A 306 -13.35 2.48 -3.67
N TYR A 307 -12.39 3.35 -3.99
CA TYR A 307 -12.43 4.76 -3.62
C TYR A 307 -13.67 5.46 -4.17
N PHE A 308 -13.87 5.39 -5.49
CA PHE A 308 -14.98 6.06 -6.15
C PHE A 308 -16.33 5.50 -5.73
N SER A 309 -16.47 4.17 -5.61
CA SER A 309 -17.75 3.56 -5.26
C SER A 309 -18.20 3.94 -3.86
N ARG A 310 -17.31 3.84 -2.86
CA ARG A 310 -17.64 4.19 -1.47
C ARG A 310 -17.96 5.66 -1.32
N MET A 311 -17.12 6.54 -1.87
CA MET A 311 -17.34 7.98 -1.77
C MET A 311 -18.65 8.37 -2.47
N TYR A 312 -18.89 7.88 -3.70
CA TYR A 312 -20.15 8.15 -4.41
C TYR A 312 -21.36 7.62 -3.66
N LEU A 313 -21.32 6.39 -3.14
CA LEU A 313 -22.44 5.83 -2.37
C LEU A 313 -22.71 6.66 -1.10
N TRP A 314 -21.69 7.25 -0.50
CA TRP A 314 -21.78 8.04 0.72
C TRP A 314 -22.32 9.47 0.53
N ASN A 315 -21.83 10.21 -0.48
CA ASN A 315 -22.12 11.65 -0.64
C ASN A 315 -22.71 12.06 -2.00
N LYS A 316 -22.81 11.14 -2.96
CA LYS A 316 -23.38 11.37 -4.31
C LYS A 316 -22.72 12.49 -5.13
N GLU A 317 -21.48 12.88 -4.81
CA GLU A 317 -20.83 13.97 -5.57
C GLU A 317 -20.48 13.56 -7.01
N GLU A 318 -20.66 14.48 -7.95
CA GLU A 318 -20.46 14.26 -9.40
C GLU A 318 -19.03 13.84 -9.75
N PHE A 319 -18.04 14.34 -9.01
CA PHE A 319 -16.64 13.94 -9.18
C PHE A 319 -16.46 12.42 -9.08
N TYR A 320 -17.10 11.77 -8.10
CA TYR A 320 -16.99 10.32 -7.92
C TYR A 320 -17.80 9.55 -8.96
N ARG A 321 -18.95 10.10 -9.39
CA ARG A 321 -19.73 9.56 -10.51
C ARG A 321 -18.91 9.50 -11.79
N ALA A 322 -18.27 10.62 -12.16
CA ALA A 322 -17.43 10.70 -13.35
C ALA A 322 -16.25 9.71 -13.30
N GLY A 323 -15.69 9.47 -12.10
CA GLY A 323 -14.69 8.43 -11.87
C GLY A 323 -15.21 7.02 -12.13
N LEU A 324 -16.39 6.69 -11.61
CA LEU A 324 -17.04 5.40 -11.85
C LEU A 324 -17.39 5.19 -13.33
N ASP A 325 -17.84 6.22 -14.03
CA ASP A 325 -18.19 6.12 -15.45
C ASP A 325 -17.00 5.72 -16.32
N LYS A 326 -15.81 6.26 -16.02
CA LYS A 326 -14.55 5.86 -16.66
C LYS A 326 -14.18 4.40 -16.38
N LEU A 327 -14.62 3.85 -15.25
CA LEU A 327 -14.36 2.47 -14.84
C LEU A 327 -15.49 1.51 -15.24
N LYS A 328 -16.59 1.99 -15.83
CA LYS A 328 -17.77 1.18 -16.15
C LYS A 328 -17.43 -0.01 -17.03
N SER A 329 -16.68 0.20 -18.11
CA SER A 329 -16.31 -0.87 -19.06
C SER A 329 -15.34 -1.87 -18.43
N PHE A 330 -14.42 -1.39 -17.59
CA PHE A 330 -13.51 -2.27 -16.84
C PHE A 330 -14.28 -3.13 -15.83
N TYR A 331 -15.31 -2.55 -15.21
CA TYR A 331 -16.15 -3.27 -14.26
C TYR A 331 -17.09 -4.23 -14.99
N LEU A 332 -18.04 -3.74 -15.79
CA LEU A 332 -19.09 -4.57 -16.39
C LEU A 332 -18.63 -5.38 -17.61
N GLY A 333 -17.49 -5.07 -18.21
CA GLY A 333 -17.13 -5.54 -19.56
C GLY A 333 -17.68 -4.60 -20.64
N LYS A 334 -17.18 -4.75 -21.87
CA LYS A 334 -17.58 -3.94 -23.04
C LYS A 334 -18.78 -4.50 -23.79
N SER A 335 -19.20 -5.73 -23.47
CA SER A 335 -20.33 -6.44 -24.08
C SER A 335 -20.95 -7.40 -23.07
N ASP A 336 -22.17 -7.87 -23.33
CA ASP A 336 -22.82 -8.88 -22.47
C ASP A 336 -22.02 -10.20 -22.45
N TYR A 337 -21.36 -10.57 -23.55
CA TYR A 337 -20.44 -11.72 -23.58
C TYR A 337 -19.26 -11.56 -22.61
N GLU A 338 -18.65 -10.37 -22.58
CA GLU A 338 -17.55 -10.07 -21.67
C GLU A 338 -18.02 -10.03 -20.20
N LEU A 339 -19.23 -9.49 -19.96
CA LEU A 339 -19.87 -9.53 -18.65
C LEU A 339 -20.06 -10.97 -18.15
N GLU A 340 -20.64 -11.84 -18.98
CA GLU A 340 -20.84 -13.26 -18.65
C GLU A 340 -19.51 -13.98 -18.40
N SER A 341 -18.50 -13.73 -19.24
CA SER A 341 -17.15 -14.28 -19.07
C SER A 341 -16.53 -13.82 -17.74
N ASN A 342 -16.66 -12.54 -17.40
CA ASN A 342 -16.16 -11.99 -16.15
C ASN A 342 -16.86 -12.59 -14.93
N LEU A 343 -18.19 -12.74 -14.98
CA LEU A 343 -18.96 -13.41 -13.92
C LEU A 343 -18.53 -14.87 -13.74
N ARG A 344 -18.35 -15.60 -14.84
CA ARG A 344 -17.84 -16.98 -14.82
C ARG A 344 -16.43 -17.07 -14.25
N ASN A 345 -15.54 -16.14 -14.61
CA ASN A 345 -14.19 -16.07 -14.07
C ASN A 345 -14.21 -15.79 -12.57
N ILE A 346 -15.07 -14.87 -12.10
CA ILE A 346 -15.26 -14.61 -10.66
C ILE A 346 -15.76 -15.88 -9.95
N PHE A 347 -16.75 -16.55 -10.54
CA PHE A 347 -17.36 -17.76 -9.98
C PHE A 347 -16.41 -18.95 -9.92
N LEU A 348 -15.49 -19.10 -10.87
CA LEU A 348 -14.53 -20.21 -10.90
C LEU A 348 -13.22 -19.90 -10.16
N LYS A 349 -13.00 -18.64 -9.74
CA LYS A 349 -11.75 -18.20 -9.14
C LYS A 349 -11.52 -18.88 -7.79
N THR A 350 -10.46 -19.66 -7.69
CA THR A 350 -9.89 -20.05 -6.39
C THR A 350 -9.17 -18.85 -5.79
N ARG A 351 -9.47 -18.51 -4.53
CA ARG A 351 -8.75 -17.45 -3.82
C ARG A 351 -7.55 -18.01 -3.10
N GLU A 352 -6.42 -17.34 -3.25
CA GLU A 352 -5.26 -17.55 -2.40
C GLU A 352 -5.35 -16.61 -1.20
N HIS A 353 -5.42 -17.18 0.00
CA HIS A 353 -5.43 -16.40 1.24
C HIS A 353 -4.00 -16.08 1.65
N GLY A 354 -3.63 -14.81 1.50
CA GLY A 354 -2.34 -14.30 1.97
C GLY A 354 -2.19 -14.44 3.49
N GLU A 355 -0.94 -14.47 3.96
CA GLU A 355 -0.57 -14.67 5.37
C GLU A 355 -1.19 -13.65 6.35
N LYS A 356 -1.67 -12.51 5.85
CA LYS A 356 -2.18 -11.38 6.67
C LYS A 356 -3.68 -11.44 6.96
N MET A 357 -4.37 -12.51 6.55
CA MET A 357 -5.76 -12.70 6.93
C MET A 357 -5.86 -12.93 8.45
N VAL A 358 -6.72 -12.17 9.13
CA VAL A 358 -6.98 -12.38 10.57
C VAL A 358 -7.59 -13.76 10.77
N ALA A 359 -7.11 -14.51 11.76
CA ALA A 359 -7.48 -15.90 12.02
C ALA A 359 -7.38 -16.79 10.77
N ARG A 360 -6.26 -16.65 10.04
CA ARG A 360 -6.07 -17.35 8.77
C ARG A 360 -6.21 -18.86 8.93
N GLU A 361 -5.51 -19.44 9.90
CA GLU A 361 -5.46 -20.90 10.06
C GLU A 361 -6.85 -21.47 10.35
N GLU A 362 -7.57 -20.85 11.28
CA GLU A 362 -8.94 -21.22 11.65
C GLU A 362 -9.89 -21.01 10.47
N ARG A 363 -9.82 -19.86 9.80
CA ARG A 363 -10.65 -19.57 8.61
C ARG A 363 -10.40 -20.55 7.49
N MET A 364 -9.16 -20.98 7.25
CA MET A 364 -8.86 -21.96 6.19
C MET A 364 -9.54 -23.31 6.44
N VAL A 365 -9.69 -23.73 7.69
CA VAL A 365 -10.45 -24.95 8.03
C VAL A 365 -11.91 -24.77 7.68
N ILE A 366 -12.50 -23.63 8.07
CA ILE A 366 -13.92 -23.34 7.81
C ILE A 366 -14.19 -23.10 6.31
N PHE A 367 -13.30 -22.44 5.56
CA PHE A 367 -13.44 -22.27 4.12
C PHE A 367 -13.43 -23.61 3.37
N LYS A 368 -12.70 -24.62 3.84
CA LYS A 368 -12.78 -25.97 3.26
C LYS A 368 -14.15 -26.60 3.45
N LYS A 369 -14.80 -26.37 4.60
CA LYS A 369 -16.17 -26.80 4.89
C LYS A 369 -17.18 -26.05 3.99
N TYR A 370 -17.03 -24.73 3.85
CA TYR A 370 -17.90 -23.87 3.05
C TYR A 370 -17.23 -23.39 1.77
N ASN A 371 -16.78 -24.34 0.93
CA ASN A 371 -15.89 -24.08 -0.20
C ASN A 371 -16.47 -23.22 -1.34
N LYS A 372 -17.79 -23.01 -1.39
CA LYS A 372 -18.46 -22.15 -2.37
C LYS A 372 -18.67 -20.71 -1.91
N LEU A 373 -18.47 -20.42 -0.61
CA LEU A 373 -18.79 -19.13 0.00
C LEU A 373 -18.12 -17.96 -0.73
N GLU A 374 -16.82 -18.06 -1.01
CA GLU A 374 -16.08 -16.97 -1.64
C GLU A 374 -16.45 -16.74 -3.10
N ASN A 375 -16.79 -17.82 -3.80
CA ASN A 375 -17.28 -17.78 -5.18
C ASN A 375 -18.62 -17.05 -5.25
N PHE A 376 -19.54 -17.39 -4.34
CA PHE A 376 -20.85 -16.75 -4.26
C PHE A 376 -20.74 -15.28 -3.81
N LEU A 377 -19.91 -14.98 -2.82
CA LEU A 377 -19.61 -13.59 -2.42
C LEU A 377 -19.14 -12.75 -3.62
N GLY A 378 -18.25 -13.29 -4.45
CA GLY A 378 -17.72 -12.58 -5.61
C GLY A 378 -18.80 -12.14 -6.59
N ILE A 379 -19.69 -13.06 -6.99
CA ILE A 379 -20.78 -12.76 -7.93
C ILE A 379 -21.88 -11.90 -7.30
N LEU A 380 -22.16 -12.04 -6.01
CA LEU A 380 -23.18 -11.24 -5.34
C LEU A 380 -22.73 -9.79 -5.12
N PHE A 381 -21.46 -9.55 -4.77
CA PHE A 381 -20.90 -8.19 -4.77
C PHE A 381 -20.93 -7.57 -6.18
N LYS A 382 -20.70 -8.40 -7.21
CA LYS A 382 -20.78 -7.96 -8.60
C LYS A 382 -22.18 -7.50 -8.96
N TYR A 383 -23.19 -8.27 -8.58
CA TYR A 383 -24.60 -7.90 -8.71
C TYR A 383 -24.91 -6.58 -7.99
N LEU A 384 -24.60 -6.49 -6.70
CA LEU A 384 -24.93 -5.33 -5.88
C LEU A 384 -24.39 -4.04 -6.50
N PHE A 385 -23.13 -4.01 -6.90
CA PHE A 385 -22.53 -2.82 -7.49
C PHE A 385 -22.92 -2.57 -8.94
N ALA A 386 -23.19 -3.62 -9.74
CA ALA A 386 -23.76 -3.43 -11.07
C ALA A 386 -25.12 -2.71 -10.99
N LEU A 387 -25.96 -3.13 -10.05
CA LEU A 387 -27.27 -2.53 -9.82
C LEU A 387 -27.16 -1.13 -9.20
N SER A 388 -26.50 -1.01 -8.05
CA SER A 388 -26.47 0.24 -7.26
C SER A 388 -25.68 1.39 -7.91
N LEU A 389 -24.62 1.08 -8.65
CA LEU A 389 -23.74 2.08 -9.27
C LEU A 389 -24.00 2.29 -10.76
N TYR A 390 -24.56 1.32 -11.47
CA TYR A 390 -24.70 1.39 -12.92
C TYR A 390 -26.11 1.05 -13.43
N GLU A 391 -27.06 0.78 -12.54
CA GLU A 391 -28.44 0.44 -12.87
C GLU A 391 -28.54 -0.76 -13.84
N LYS A 392 -27.55 -1.64 -13.80
CA LYS A 392 -27.50 -2.87 -14.60
C LYS A 392 -27.84 -4.05 -13.69
N ASP A 393 -29.06 -4.55 -13.86
CA ASP A 393 -29.44 -5.85 -13.31
C ASP A 393 -28.71 -6.96 -14.09
N VAL A 394 -28.04 -7.85 -13.36
CA VAL A 394 -27.27 -8.99 -13.89
C VAL A 394 -27.76 -10.33 -13.33
N LYS A 395 -28.98 -10.36 -12.77
CA LYS A 395 -29.56 -11.54 -12.14
C LYS A 395 -29.72 -12.69 -13.13
N ASN A 396 -30.09 -12.41 -14.37
CA ASN A 396 -30.25 -13.41 -15.43
C ASN A 396 -28.93 -14.11 -15.79
N GLU A 397 -27.81 -13.39 -15.75
CA GLU A 397 -26.48 -13.93 -16.00
C GLU A 397 -25.99 -14.76 -14.81
N ILE A 398 -26.28 -14.33 -13.58
CA ILE A 398 -25.91 -15.05 -12.36
C ILE A 398 -26.72 -16.34 -12.20
N SER A 399 -28.01 -16.34 -12.55
CA SER A 399 -28.86 -17.54 -12.44
C SER A 399 -28.41 -18.69 -13.35
N LYS A 400 -27.56 -18.41 -14.35
CA LYS A 400 -26.90 -19.44 -15.18
C LYS A 400 -25.73 -20.14 -14.47
N LEU A 401 -25.18 -19.51 -13.43
CA LEU A 401 -24.00 -19.99 -12.69
C LEU A 401 -24.38 -20.67 -11.37
N VAL A 402 -25.40 -20.17 -10.68
CA VAL A 402 -25.85 -20.65 -9.37
C VAL A 402 -27.36 -20.50 -9.24
N SER A 403 -28.03 -21.47 -8.60
CA SER A 403 -29.47 -21.39 -8.34
C SER A 403 -29.76 -20.60 -7.04
N ASP A 404 -30.93 -19.98 -6.95
CA ASP A 404 -31.40 -19.31 -5.73
C ASP A 404 -31.46 -20.30 -4.54
N ASN A 405 -31.78 -21.58 -4.80
CA ASN A 405 -31.78 -22.64 -3.80
C ASN A 405 -30.38 -22.93 -3.26
N ASP A 406 -29.34 -22.96 -4.12
CA ASP A 406 -27.96 -23.17 -3.67
C ASP A 406 -27.50 -22.01 -2.78
N LEU A 407 -27.88 -20.78 -3.13
CA LEU A 407 -27.57 -19.59 -2.32
C LEU A 407 -28.23 -19.68 -0.94
N LEU A 408 -29.52 -20.01 -0.91
CA LEU A 408 -30.30 -20.12 0.33
C LEU A 408 -29.86 -21.31 1.20
N GLN A 409 -29.48 -22.43 0.58
CA GLN A 409 -28.98 -23.61 1.29
C GLN A 409 -27.68 -23.26 2.03
N LEU A 410 -26.70 -22.66 1.34
CA LEU A 410 -25.45 -22.26 2.00
C LEU A 410 -25.69 -21.25 3.12
N LYS A 411 -26.65 -20.34 2.94
CA LYS A 411 -27.05 -19.37 3.98
C LYS A 411 -27.61 -20.08 5.20
N THR A 412 -28.49 -21.06 4.98
CA THR A 412 -29.10 -21.89 6.04
C THR A 412 -28.05 -22.73 6.77
N ASP A 413 -27.11 -23.32 6.03
CA ASP A 413 -26.03 -24.12 6.60
C ASP A 413 -25.15 -23.28 7.52
N LEU A 414 -24.75 -22.08 7.06
CA LEU A 414 -23.99 -21.12 7.87
C LEU A 414 -24.79 -20.59 9.06
N GLU A 415 -26.08 -20.34 8.89
CA GLU A 415 -26.94 -19.86 9.97
C GLU A 415 -27.07 -20.88 11.09
N ASN A 416 -26.90 -22.18 10.82
CA ASN A 416 -26.90 -23.24 11.81
C ASN A 416 -25.50 -23.53 12.40
N ASP A 417 -24.47 -22.76 12.04
CA ASP A 417 -23.09 -22.94 12.45
C ASP A 417 -22.51 -21.65 13.08
N ASP A 418 -22.85 -21.43 14.35
CA ASP A 418 -22.44 -20.24 15.10
C ASP A 418 -20.91 -20.06 15.17
N GLU A 419 -20.15 -21.16 15.16
CA GLU A 419 -18.68 -21.12 15.17
C GLU A 419 -18.14 -20.61 13.82
N ALA A 420 -18.64 -21.16 12.71
CA ALA A 420 -18.28 -20.68 11.39
C ALA A 420 -18.64 -19.21 11.20
N LEU A 421 -19.80 -18.77 11.68
CA LEU A 421 -20.19 -17.35 11.64
C LEU A 421 -19.16 -16.46 12.34
N ARG A 422 -18.70 -16.84 13.54
CA ARG A 422 -17.69 -16.06 14.27
C ARG A 422 -16.34 -16.02 13.56
N ILE A 423 -15.85 -17.17 13.13
CA ILE A 423 -14.50 -17.29 12.53
C ILE A 423 -14.46 -16.61 11.15
N LEU A 424 -15.46 -16.85 10.31
CA LEU A 424 -15.57 -16.22 8.99
C LEU A 424 -15.90 -14.73 9.07
N SER A 425 -16.64 -14.31 10.11
CA SER A 425 -17.00 -12.93 10.43
C SER A 425 -17.46 -12.20 9.16
N THR A 426 -16.69 -11.23 8.67
CA THR A 426 -16.97 -10.45 7.47
C THR A 426 -17.44 -11.27 6.27
N HIS A 427 -16.91 -12.47 6.03
CA HIS A 427 -17.29 -13.29 4.89
C HIS A 427 -18.70 -13.84 5.03
N ALA A 428 -19.03 -14.42 6.19
CA ALA A 428 -20.34 -15.00 6.42
C ALA A 428 -21.42 -13.91 6.56
N ILE A 429 -21.11 -12.83 7.29
CA ILE A 429 -22.06 -11.73 7.47
C ILE A 429 -22.35 -11.03 6.14
N ASN A 430 -21.32 -10.70 5.35
CA ASN A 430 -21.55 -10.13 4.02
C ASN A 430 -22.40 -11.04 3.15
N TYR A 431 -22.19 -12.36 3.23
CA TYR A 431 -22.96 -13.31 2.45
C TYR A 431 -24.46 -13.25 2.79
N PHE A 432 -24.83 -13.16 4.08
CA PHE A 432 -26.24 -13.07 4.49
C PHE A 432 -26.93 -11.84 3.90
N TYR A 433 -26.31 -10.67 4.05
CA TYR A 433 -26.88 -9.43 3.53
C TYR A 433 -26.86 -9.39 2.01
N LEU A 434 -25.84 -9.92 1.35
CA LEU A 434 -25.81 -10.00 -0.12
C LEU A 434 -26.88 -10.93 -0.69
N VAL A 435 -27.16 -12.06 -0.02
CA VAL A 435 -28.28 -12.93 -0.40
C VAL A 435 -29.62 -12.21 -0.19
N ARG A 436 -29.76 -11.41 0.88
CA ARG A 436 -30.93 -10.54 1.09
C ARG A 436 -31.10 -9.51 -0.02
N GLU A 437 -30.03 -8.84 -0.44
CA GLU A 437 -30.07 -7.89 -1.56
C GLU A 437 -30.42 -8.55 -2.90
N TYR A 438 -30.00 -9.81 -3.10
CA TYR A 438 -30.22 -10.53 -4.36
C TYR A 438 -31.61 -11.19 -4.46
N LEU A 439 -32.12 -11.74 -3.34
CA LEU A 439 -33.40 -12.47 -3.29
C LEU A 439 -34.56 -11.63 -2.75
N GLY A 440 -34.27 -10.50 -2.10
CA GLY A 440 -35.26 -9.60 -1.51
C GLY A 440 -35.86 -10.16 -0.22
N SER A 441 -37.14 -9.88 0.01
CA SER A 441 -37.87 -10.20 1.25
C SER A 441 -37.99 -11.69 1.58
N SER A 442 -37.57 -12.58 0.68
CA SER A 442 -37.51 -14.02 0.92
C SER A 442 -36.36 -14.43 1.85
N CYS A 443 -35.35 -13.58 2.06
CA CYS A 443 -34.22 -13.85 2.95
C CYS A 443 -34.34 -13.07 4.27
N ILE A 444 -34.70 -13.77 5.35
CA ILE A 444 -34.77 -13.20 6.70
C ILE A 444 -33.43 -13.39 7.41
N ILE A 445 -32.96 -12.35 8.11
CA ILE A 445 -31.75 -12.38 8.95
C ILE A 445 -32.17 -12.23 10.41
N ASP A 446 -31.84 -13.19 11.27
CA ASP A 446 -32.06 -13.05 12.72
C ASP A 446 -30.96 -12.19 13.36
N ILE A 447 -31.18 -10.87 13.36
CA ILE A 447 -30.20 -9.91 13.88
C ILE A 447 -30.01 -10.06 15.40
N LYS A 448 -31.03 -10.54 16.13
CA LYS A 448 -30.91 -10.80 17.57
C LYS A 448 -29.98 -11.99 17.83
N LYS A 449 -30.05 -13.02 16.98
CA LYS A 449 -29.08 -14.13 17.00
C LYS A 449 -27.67 -13.63 16.69
N LEU A 450 -27.49 -12.81 15.66
CA LEU A 450 -26.19 -12.24 15.32
C LEU A 450 -25.61 -11.40 16.48
N TYR A 451 -26.43 -10.58 17.14
CA TYR A 451 -26.02 -9.84 18.34
C TYR A 451 -25.54 -10.77 19.46
N LYS A 452 -26.22 -11.89 19.70
CA LYS A 452 -25.77 -12.86 20.71
C LYS A 452 -24.45 -13.51 20.31
N ILE A 453 -24.31 -13.95 19.06
CA ILE A 453 -23.09 -14.61 18.56
C ILE A 453 -21.88 -13.69 18.68
N GLY A 454 -22.01 -12.44 18.24
CA GLY A 454 -20.90 -11.50 18.24
C GLY A 454 -20.40 -11.12 19.64
N LYS A 455 -21.15 -11.39 20.71
CA LYS A 455 -20.67 -11.15 22.08
C LYS A 455 -19.61 -12.15 22.53
N PHE A 456 -19.59 -13.34 21.92
CA PHE A 456 -18.78 -14.46 22.40
C PHE A 456 -17.65 -14.78 21.43
N TYR A 457 -16.60 -13.97 21.44
CA TYR A 457 -15.30 -14.38 20.91
C TYR A 457 -14.47 -14.92 22.07
N GLN A 458 -14.02 -16.18 22.02
CA GLN A 458 -13.23 -16.77 23.09
C GLN A 458 -11.93 -15.96 23.31
N ASP A 459 -11.60 -15.69 24.57
CA ASP A 459 -10.44 -14.90 25.01
C ASP A 459 -9.09 -15.58 24.74
N GLU A 460 -9.07 -16.80 24.20
CA GLU A 460 -7.86 -17.61 24.07
C GLU A 460 -6.86 -17.12 22.99
N GLY A 461 -7.15 -16.00 22.31
CA GLY A 461 -6.28 -15.40 21.28
C GLY A 461 -6.06 -13.89 21.36
N GLY A 462 -6.59 -13.21 22.39
CA GLY A 462 -6.40 -11.77 22.75
C GLY A 462 -6.69 -10.70 21.68
N GLU A 463 -6.02 -10.74 20.54
CA GLU A 463 -6.00 -9.69 19.51
C GLU A 463 -6.84 -10.02 18.27
N GLN A 464 -6.70 -11.23 17.75
CA GLN A 464 -7.43 -11.63 16.53
C GLN A 464 -8.92 -11.71 16.84
N ALA A 465 -9.26 -12.19 18.03
CA ALA A 465 -10.62 -12.19 18.58
C ALA A 465 -11.22 -10.77 18.61
N LEU A 466 -10.49 -9.80 19.16
CA LEU A 466 -10.91 -8.39 19.22
C LEU A 466 -11.22 -7.81 17.83
N THR A 467 -10.30 -8.02 16.89
CA THR A 467 -10.44 -7.54 15.52
C THR A 467 -11.63 -8.20 14.81
N LEU A 468 -11.79 -9.52 14.96
CA LEU A 468 -12.91 -10.25 14.38
C LEU A 468 -14.26 -9.83 14.95
N GLN A 469 -14.32 -9.53 16.25
CA GLN A 469 -15.52 -9.10 16.94
C GLN A 469 -16.00 -7.73 16.44
N ILE A 470 -15.09 -6.76 16.32
CA ILE A 470 -15.42 -5.45 15.73
C ILE A 470 -15.87 -5.63 14.27
N TYR A 471 -15.14 -6.43 13.49
CA TYR A 471 -15.50 -6.71 12.10
C TYR A 471 -16.86 -7.41 11.96
N PHE A 472 -17.21 -8.30 12.90
CA PHE A 472 -18.48 -9.02 12.87
C PHE A 472 -19.66 -8.04 12.97
N TYR A 473 -19.61 -7.15 13.96
CA TYR A 473 -20.69 -6.18 14.17
C TYR A 473 -20.71 -5.04 13.16
N THR A 474 -19.56 -4.50 12.78
CA THR A 474 -19.50 -3.48 11.73
C THR A 474 -20.07 -4.02 10.42
N HIS A 475 -19.75 -5.25 10.03
CA HIS A 475 -20.30 -5.84 8.81
C HIS A 475 -21.80 -6.19 8.92
N CYS A 476 -22.35 -6.39 10.11
CA CYS A 476 -23.80 -6.47 10.29
C CYS A 476 -24.46 -5.14 9.89
N ILE A 477 -23.89 -4.01 10.30
CA ILE A 477 -24.42 -2.66 10.05
C ILE A 477 -24.17 -2.24 8.60
N ILE A 478 -22.95 -2.47 8.08
CA ILE A 478 -22.61 -2.18 6.68
C ILE A 478 -23.49 -3.02 5.74
N GLY A 479 -23.66 -4.31 6.03
CA GLY A 479 -24.57 -5.16 5.26
C GLY A 479 -26.01 -4.68 5.33
N ALA A 480 -26.47 -4.22 6.50
CA ALA A 480 -27.82 -3.68 6.66
C ALA A 480 -28.12 -2.44 5.81
N SER A 481 -27.09 -1.64 5.51
CA SER A 481 -27.16 -0.48 4.60
C SER A 481 -27.01 -0.84 3.11
N GLY A 482 -27.06 -2.13 2.77
CA GLY A 482 -26.77 -2.60 1.42
C GLY A 482 -25.37 -2.20 0.97
N PHE A 483 -24.40 -2.21 1.89
CA PHE A 483 -23.05 -1.68 1.67
C PHE A 483 -23.06 -0.22 1.21
N TYR A 484 -23.75 0.64 1.98
CA TYR A 484 -23.94 2.07 1.74
C TYR A 484 -24.86 2.42 0.57
N SER A 485 -25.56 1.46 -0.03
CA SER A 485 -26.41 1.70 -1.19
C SER A 485 -27.81 2.21 -0.84
N HIS A 486 -28.26 1.99 0.40
CA HIS A 486 -29.53 2.48 0.92
C HIS A 486 -29.47 2.69 2.45
N GLU A 487 -30.53 3.24 3.03
CA GLU A 487 -30.65 3.41 4.49
C GLU A 487 -30.96 2.09 5.20
N ILE A 488 -30.54 1.99 6.47
CA ILE A 488 -30.87 0.84 7.32
C ILE A 488 -32.36 0.90 7.71
N PRO A 489 -33.11 -0.20 7.63
CA PRO A 489 -34.50 -0.23 8.09
C PRO A 489 -34.64 0.23 9.54
N LEU A 490 -35.59 1.15 9.80
CA LEU A 490 -35.73 1.83 11.10
C LEU A 490 -35.97 0.85 12.25
N GLU A 491 -36.67 -0.25 11.99
CA GLU A 491 -36.97 -1.32 12.93
C GLU A 491 -35.73 -2.14 13.34
N GLU A 492 -34.68 -2.16 12.51
CA GLU A 492 -33.42 -2.86 12.79
C GLU A 492 -32.45 -1.98 13.59
N ILE A 493 -32.51 -0.64 13.46
CA ILE A 493 -31.61 0.31 14.14
C ILE A 493 -31.45 0.07 15.65
N PRO A 494 -32.51 -0.21 16.45
CA PRO A 494 -32.35 -0.41 17.89
C PRO A 494 -31.42 -1.56 18.27
N ILE A 495 -31.34 -2.63 17.47
CA ILE A 495 -30.43 -3.75 17.76
C ILE A 495 -29.00 -3.42 17.33
N TYR A 496 -28.82 -2.70 16.23
CA TYR A 496 -27.51 -2.23 15.78
C TYR A 496 -26.91 -1.19 16.72
N LYS A 497 -27.73 -0.33 17.33
CA LYS A 497 -27.25 0.56 18.41
C LYS A 497 -26.69 -0.20 19.60
N LYS A 498 -27.27 -1.35 19.98
CA LYS A 498 -26.68 -2.21 21.02
C LYS A 498 -25.35 -2.83 20.63
N MET A 499 -25.15 -3.13 19.34
CA MET A 499 -23.84 -3.56 18.84
C MET A 499 -22.82 -2.42 18.91
N LEU A 500 -23.24 -1.19 18.57
CA LEU A 500 -22.41 0.00 18.65
C LEU A 500 -22.03 0.34 20.10
N ASP A 501 -22.97 0.29 21.04
CA ASP A 501 -22.69 0.47 22.49
C ASP A 501 -21.58 -0.47 22.96
N PHE A 502 -21.72 -1.75 22.64
CA PHE A 502 -20.71 -2.74 23.00
C PHE A 502 -19.34 -2.46 22.35
N MET A 503 -19.31 -2.08 21.07
CA MET A 503 -18.06 -1.74 20.39
C MET A 503 -17.42 -0.47 20.93
N ASP A 504 -18.20 0.54 21.31
CA ASP A 504 -17.71 1.81 21.85
C ASP A 504 -17.02 1.58 23.20
N GLU A 505 -17.65 0.81 24.09
CA GLU A 505 -17.05 0.37 25.36
C GLU A 505 -15.73 -0.39 25.12
N LEU A 506 -15.74 -1.34 24.18
CA LEU A 506 -14.57 -2.15 23.83
C LEU A 506 -13.43 -1.31 23.23
N ILE A 507 -13.77 -0.34 22.38
CA ILE A 507 -12.80 0.60 21.78
C ILE A 507 -12.19 1.49 22.86
N MET A 508 -12.99 1.96 23.81
CA MET A 508 -12.48 2.77 24.92
C MET A 508 -11.58 1.95 25.85
N GLU A 509 -11.93 0.69 26.15
CA GLU A 509 -11.14 -0.17 27.03
C GLU A 509 -9.82 -0.62 26.38
N LYS A 510 -9.84 -0.97 25.09
CA LYS A 510 -8.69 -1.54 24.35
C LYS A 510 -8.16 -0.58 23.29
N TYR A 511 -8.25 0.72 23.52
CA TYR A 511 -8.01 1.76 22.52
C TYR A 511 -6.66 1.63 21.78
N ASP A 512 -5.57 1.39 22.50
CA ASP A 512 -4.22 1.30 21.94
C ASP A 512 -3.94 -0.03 21.20
N ASP A 513 -4.83 -1.01 21.35
CA ASP A 513 -4.74 -2.35 20.75
C ASP A 513 -5.59 -2.50 19.48
N ILE A 514 -6.36 -1.47 19.13
CA ILE A 514 -7.27 -1.43 17.98
C ILE A 514 -6.73 -0.47 16.92
N SER A 515 -6.69 -0.96 15.67
CA SER A 515 -6.23 -0.20 14.51
C SER A 515 -7.12 1.00 14.19
N LEU A 516 -6.56 2.02 13.54
CA LEU A 516 -7.37 3.13 13.01
C LEU A 516 -8.40 2.67 11.97
N ASP A 517 -8.13 1.61 11.20
CA ASP A 517 -9.09 1.03 10.25
C ASP A 517 -10.37 0.60 10.99
N ASN A 518 -10.22 -0.16 12.08
CA ASN A 518 -11.35 -0.63 12.88
C ASN A 518 -12.09 0.52 13.57
N LYS A 519 -11.35 1.51 14.11
CA LYS A 519 -11.93 2.70 14.74
C LYS A 519 -12.76 3.52 13.75
N PHE A 520 -12.25 3.77 12.54
CA PHE A 520 -13.01 4.51 11.53
C PHE A 520 -14.18 3.72 10.98
N GLU A 521 -14.06 2.40 10.81
CA GLU A 521 -15.19 1.56 10.38
C GLU A 521 -16.33 1.57 11.41
N PHE A 522 -15.99 1.51 12.70
CA PHE A 522 -16.94 1.74 13.79
C PHE A 522 -17.63 3.10 13.67
N LEU A 523 -16.90 4.19 13.44
CA LEU A 523 -17.51 5.52 13.28
C LEU A 523 -18.39 5.65 12.03
N VAL A 524 -18.04 4.98 10.93
CA VAL A 524 -18.91 4.88 9.74
C VAL A 524 -20.23 4.20 10.12
N CYS A 525 -20.19 3.09 10.84
CA CYS A 525 -21.38 2.40 11.33
C CYS A 525 -22.18 3.24 12.33
N ALA A 526 -21.51 4.00 13.21
CA ALA A 526 -22.16 4.92 14.12
C ALA A 526 -22.97 5.98 13.35
N LYS A 527 -22.41 6.52 12.26
CA LYS A 527 -23.14 7.45 11.39
C LYS A 527 -24.34 6.83 10.71
N LEU A 528 -24.21 5.63 10.15
CA LEU A 528 -25.32 4.92 9.51
C LEU A 528 -26.51 4.71 10.47
N CYS A 529 -26.25 4.54 11.76
CA CYS A 529 -27.27 4.33 12.78
C CYS A 529 -27.69 5.60 13.53
N ASN A 530 -27.18 6.78 13.16
CA ASN A 530 -27.33 8.02 13.93
C ASN A 530 -27.03 7.81 15.44
N TYR A 531 -25.83 7.30 15.70
CA TYR A 531 -25.30 6.95 17.02
C TYR A 531 -24.18 7.93 17.42
N SER A 532 -24.23 8.41 18.66
CA SER A 532 -23.21 9.31 19.22
C SER A 532 -22.20 8.50 20.02
N ALA A 533 -21.03 8.25 19.45
CA ALA A 533 -19.99 7.48 20.10
C ALA A 533 -19.17 8.34 21.07
N SER A 534 -18.91 7.83 22.27
CA SER A 534 -18.05 8.45 23.27
C SER A 534 -16.57 8.47 22.84
N SER A 535 -16.14 7.49 22.04
CA SER A 535 -14.77 7.41 21.50
C SER A 535 -14.50 8.33 20.31
N GLU A 536 -15.51 8.97 19.70
CA GLU A 536 -15.40 9.73 18.44
C GLU A 536 -14.31 10.81 18.49
N LYS A 537 -14.32 11.62 19.55
CA LYS A 537 -13.34 12.70 19.73
C LYS A 537 -11.91 12.18 19.77
N ASN A 538 -11.66 11.12 20.54
CA ASN A 538 -10.33 10.52 20.69
C ASN A 538 -9.82 9.97 19.35
N ILE A 539 -10.70 9.31 18.59
CA ILE A 539 -10.38 8.74 17.27
C ILE A 539 -9.98 9.84 16.28
N PHE A 540 -10.69 10.97 16.25
CA PHE A 540 -10.31 12.09 15.36
C PHE A 540 -9.05 12.84 15.81
N GLU A 541 -8.80 12.94 17.11
CA GLU A 541 -7.54 13.48 17.63
C GLU A 541 -6.34 12.56 17.32
N GLU A 542 -6.53 11.24 17.32
CA GLU A 542 -5.54 10.29 16.82
C GLU A 542 -5.33 10.46 15.31
N ALA A 543 -6.41 10.58 14.52
CA ALA A 543 -6.34 10.81 13.08
C ALA A 543 -5.46 12.03 12.73
N GLY A 544 -5.64 13.15 13.44
CA GLY A 544 -4.84 14.37 13.24
C GLY A 544 -3.34 14.21 13.53
N ARG A 545 -2.96 13.22 14.35
CA ARG A 545 -1.56 12.89 14.68
C ARG A 545 -0.98 11.77 13.81
N SER A 546 -1.80 11.16 12.96
CA SER A 546 -1.50 9.95 12.20
C SER A 546 -1.23 10.23 10.71
N PHE A 547 -0.85 11.46 10.35
CA PHE A 547 -0.40 11.75 8.99
C PHE A 547 0.82 10.93 8.62
N SER A 548 0.81 10.38 7.41
CA SER A 548 1.99 9.82 6.78
C SER A 548 3.10 10.84 6.74
N PHE A 549 4.34 10.36 6.91
CA PHE A 549 5.49 11.21 6.66
C PHE A 549 5.64 11.57 5.20
N ASP A 550 5.12 10.75 4.29
CA ASP A 550 5.34 10.87 2.86
C ASP A 550 4.23 11.62 2.15
N GLY A 551 3.07 11.88 2.75
CA GLY A 551 1.99 12.59 2.06
C GLY A 551 0.76 12.83 2.93
N ASN A 552 -0.17 13.65 2.45
CA ASN A 552 -1.36 14.02 3.23
C ASN A 552 -2.41 12.90 3.21
N PHE A 553 -2.04 11.74 3.75
CA PHE A 553 -2.92 10.60 3.99
C PHE A 553 -2.57 10.02 5.35
N LEU A 554 -3.52 9.32 5.97
CA LEU A 554 -3.39 8.76 7.31
C LEU A 554 -2.78 7.37 7.27
N VAL A 555 -1.83 7.12 8.16
CA VAL A 555 -1.17 5.84 8.42
C VAL A 555 -1.47 5.39 9.84
N ASP A 556 -1.35 4.11 10.11
CA ASP A 556 -1.66 3.59 11.45
C ASP A 556 -0.37 3.36 12.22
N THR A 557 0.07 4.39 12.94
CA THR A 557 1.39 4.44 13.58
C THR A 557 1.40 4.67 15.09
N LEU A 558 0.23 4.88 15.69
CA LEU A 558 0.12 5.24 17.11
C LEU A 558 -0.39 4.11 18.01
N ASN A 559 -0.97 3.06 17.42
CA ASN A 559 -1.34 1.87 18.17
C ASN A 559 -0.13 0.95 18.39
N LYS A 560 -0.23 0.05 19.37
CA LYS A 560 0.85 -0.87 19.80
C LYS A 560 1.33 -1.84 18.70
N LYS A 561 0.56 -1.99 17.62
CA LYS A 561 0.67 -3.07 16.61
C LYS A 561 0.98 -2.53 15.22
N THR A 562 1.51 -1.31 15.16
CA THR A 562 1.95 -0.65 13.94
C THR A 562 2.85 -1.56 13.10
N SER A 563 2.41 -1.94 11.90
CA SER A 563 3.23 -2.68 10.94
C SER A 563 4.06 -1.72 10.08
N PRO A 564 5.37 -1.95 9.87
CA PRO A 564 6.21 -1.14 8.99
C PRO A 564 6.01 -1.41 7.48
N ASP A 565 5.03 -2.23 7.09
CA ASP A 565 4.85 -2.68 5.71
C ASP A 565 4.09 -1.69 4.78
N ALA A 566 3.81 -2.09 3.53
CA ALA A 566 3.13 -1.28 2.52
C ALA A 566 1.74 -0.78 2.91
N ARG A 567 1.09 -1.26 3.97
CA ARG A 567 -0.18 -0.68 4.46
C ARG A 567 -0.04 0.80 4.81
N ASN A 568 1.17 1.30 5.02
CA ASN A 568 1.46 2.72 5.27
C ASN A 568 1.86 3.52 4.01
N SER A 569 1.72 2.93 2.81
CA SER A 569 1.80 3.66 1.53
C SER A 569 0.47 4.31 1.18
N PHE A 570 0.44 5.21 0.19
CA PHE A 570 -0.79 5.90 -0.22
C PHE A 570 -1.90 4.92 -0.65
N ALA A 571 -1.58 3.99 -1.56
CA ALA A 571 -2.54 2.98 -2.00
C ALA A 571 -2.82 1.93 -0.91
N GLY A 572 -1.82 1.58 -0.09
CA GLY A 572 -1.98 0.62 1.01
C GLY A 572 -2.84 1.13 2.16
N SER A 573 -2.90 2.46 2.36
CA SER A 573 -3.73 3.14 3.36
C SER A 573 -5.10 3.58 2.83
N GLU A 574 -5.45 3.26 1.59
CA GLU A 574 -6.68 3.75 0.94
C GLU A 574 -7.94 3.43 1.75
N HIS A 575 -8.09 2.19 2.21
CA HIS A 575 -9.27 1.78 2.99
C HIS A 575 -9.47 2.65 4.24
N ARG A 576 -8.42 2.82 5.06
CA ARG A 576 -8.43 3.67 6.26
C ARG A 576 -8.82 5.11 5.94
N ASN A 577 -8.26 5.67 4.88
CA ASN A 577 -8.50 7.07 4.53
C ASN A 577 -9.91 7.27 3.98
N VAL A 578 -10.43 6.32 3.21
CA VAL A 578 -11.84 6.37 2.79
C VAL A 578 -12.77 6.27 3.98
N LEU A 579 -12.53 5.34 4.91
CA LEU A 579 -13.32 5.24 6.14
C LEU A 579 -13.25 6.54 6.96
N TYR A 580 -12.07 7.15 7.10
CA TYR A 580 -11.92 8.45 7.76
C TYR A 580 -12.72 9.55 7.05
N LEU A 581 -12.66 9.63 5.71
CA LEU A 581 -13.41 10.63 4.94
C LEU A 581 -14.93 10.44 5.08
N MET A 582 -15.41 9.19 5.07
CA MET A 582 -16.81 8.85 5.32
C MET A 582 -17.22 9.19 6.75
N ALA A 583 -16.45 8.75 7.74
CA ALA A 583 -16.67 9.04 9.15
C ALA A 583 -16.55 10.54 9.49
N SER A 584 -15.89 11.35 8.69
CA SER A 584 -15.76 12.80 8.91
C SER A 584 -16.68 13.64 8.01
N SER A 585 -17.60 13.00 7.28
CA SER A 585 -18.58 13.70 6.43
C SER A 585 -20.02 13.25 6.73
N PRO A 586 -21.03 14.07 6.39
CA PRO A 586 -22.41 13.64 6.42
C PRO A 586 -22.65 12.46 5.48
N TYR A 587 -23.46 11.50 5.92
CA TYR A 587 -24.03 10.46 5.05
C TYR A 587 -25.28 11.04 4.39
N ILE A 588 -25.30 11.13 3.05
CA ILE A 588 -26.45 11.65 2.30
C ILE A 588 -27.41 10.52 1.91
N GLY A 589 -26.94 9.28 1.87
CA GLY A 589 -27.78 8.12 1.56
C GLY A 589 -28.41 8.16 0.17
N LYS A 590 -29.27 7.18 -0.12
CA LYS A 590 -30.08 7.10 -1.34
C LYS A 590 -31.54 6.89 -0.94
#